data_AF-A0A839IMW2-F1
#
_entry.id   AF-A0A839IMW2-F1
#
_cell.length_a   1.000
_cell.length_b   1.000
_cell.length_c   1.000
_cell.angle_alpha   90.00
_cell.angle_beta   90.00
_cell.angle_gamma   90.00
#
_symmetry.space_group_name_H-M   'P 1'
#
loop_
_entity.id
_entity.type
_entity.pdbx_description
1 polymer ?
#
loop_
_entity_poly.entity_id
_entity_poly.type
_entity_poly.pdbx_seq_one_letter_code
_entity_poly.pdbx_strand_id
1 'polypeptide(L)'
;MSEVPSPPLATSLDQIDLQMLEAKENLLRQQAEKALREDQKALLIARADDFKLQQKRLRKRIESRPPKLSWLIEEDGNHIQLTRMHNGKPLDAYPPVHRSMAGVYLQAIVQGFHPPRVLTPIEPPAE
;
A
#
# COMPACT_ATOMS: atom_id res chain seq x y z
N MET A 1 58.42 26.54 43.92
CA MET A 1 57.34 27.46 43.48
C MET A 1 56.20 26.59 43.03
N SER A 2 55.13 26.51 43.82
CA SER A 2 54.02 25.59 43.59
C SER A 2 52.88 26.35 42.91
N GLU A 3 52.60 26.03 41.65
CA GLU A 3 51.37 26.48 41.00
C GLU A 3 50.19 25.69 41.58
N VAL A 4 49.29 26.41 42.24
CA VAL A 4 48.00 25.87 42.67
C VAL A 4 47.07 25.89 41.45
N PRO A 5 46.50 24.76 41.01
CA PRO A 5 45.52 24.77 39.94
C PRO A 5 44.25 25.48 40.45
N SER A 6 43.86 26.57 39.78
CA SER A 6 42.60 27.26 40.08
C SER A 6 41.41 26.30 39.92
N PRO A 7 40.42 26.33 40.83
CA PRO A 7 39.22 25.51 40.69
C PRO A 7 38.41 25.96 39.47
N PRO A 8 37.65 25.05 38.83
CA PRO A 8 36.81 25.43 37.70
C PRO A 8 35.79 26.49 38.14
N LEU A 9 35.63 27.51 37.30
CA LEU A 9 34.68 28.62 37.49
C LEU A 9 33.29 28.07 37.81
N ALA A 10 32.72 28.51 38.94
CA ALA A 10 31.35 28.20 39.31
C ALA A 10 30.40 28.65 38.19
N THR A 11 29.64 27.72 37.63
CA THR A 11 28.60 27.98 36.64
C THR A 11 27.63 29.02 37.23
N SER A 12 27.40 30.15 36.56
CA SER A 12 26.49 31.16 37.08
C SER A 12 25.07 30.59 37.16
N LEU A 13 24.27 31.09 38.11
CA LEU A 13 22.87 30.68 38.25
C LEU A 13 22.10 30.83 36.94
N ASP A 14 22.34 31.92 36.21
CA ASP A 14 21.72 32.18 34.90
C ASP A 14 22.07 31.11 33.85
N GLN A 15 23.29 30.56 33.91
CA GLN A 15 23.73 29.52 32.99
C GLN A 15 23.12 28.15 33.33
N ILE A 16 22.85 27.90 34.62
CA ILE A 16 22.09 26.73 35.06
C ILE A 16 20.62 26.86 34.61
N ASP A 17 20.03 28.04 34.77
CA ASP A 17 18.66 28.32 34.32
C ASP A 17 18.51 28.17 32.80
N LEU A 18 19.50 28.63 32.02
CA LEU A 18 19.53 28.45 30.58
C LEU A 18 19.59 26.97 30.18
N GLN A 19 20.48 26.18 30.80
CA GLN A 19 20.58 24.74 30.56
C GLN A 19 19.28 24.00 30.89
N MET A 20 18.61 24.39 31.97
CA MET A 20 17.33 23.82 32.37
C MET A 20 16.22 24.16 31.35
N LEU A 21 16.20 25.38 30.81
CA LEU A 21 15.26 25.77 29.76
C LEU A 21 15.49 24.98 28.46
N GLU A 22 16.74 24.81 28.04
CA GLU A 22 17.10 24.00 26.86
C GLU A 22 16.71 22.53 27.05
N ALA A 23 16.97 21.96 28.23
CA ALA A 23 16.57 20.59 28.55
C ALA A 23 15.04 20.41 28.50
N LYS A 24 14.29 21.40 29.02
CA LYS A 24 12.82 21.39 28.98
C LYS A 24 12.29 21.53 27.55
N GLU A 25 12.89 22.39 26.73
CA GLU A 25 12.53 22.51 25.32
C GLU A 25 12.76 21.17 24.58
N ASN A 26 13.93 20.56 24.76
CA ASN A 26 14.25 19.27 24.16
C ASN A 26 13.28 18.16 24.59
N LEU A 27 12.89 18.13 25.87
CA LEU A 27 11.89 17.18 26.37
C LEU A 27 10.53 17.39 25.69
N LEU A 28 10.08 18.64 25.57
CA LEU A 28 8.81 18.97 24.90
C LEU A 28 8.84 18.58 23.43
N ARG A 29 9.97 18.80 22.73
CA ARG A 29 10.16 18.37 21.33
C ARG A 29 10.04 16.85 21.20
N GLN A 30 10.71 16.09 22.06
CA GLN A 30 10.64 14.62 22.05
C GLN A 30 9.22 14.10 22.33
N GLN A 31 8.50 14.73 23.26
CA GLN A 31 7.10 14.39 23.55
C GLN A 31 6.21 14.64 22.34
N ALA A 32 6.37 15.78 21.66
CA ALA A 32 5.62 16.11 20.45
C ALA A 32 5.89 15.11 19.31
N GLU A 33 7.15 14.72 19.08
CA GLU A 33 7.51 13.71 18.08
C GLU A 33 6.95 12.32 18.39
N LYS A 34 6.89 11.95 19.68
CA LYS A 34 6.29 10.68 20.10
C LYS A 34 4.79 10.70 19.85
N ALA A 35 4.10 11.78 20.22
CA ALA A 35 2.67 11.94 19.97
C ALA A 35 2.35 11.87 18.47
N LEU A 36 3.13 12.57 17.63
CA LEU A 36 2.96 12.52 16.17
C LEU A 36 3.07 11.10 15.60
N ARG A 37 4.05 10.32 16.08
CA ARG A 37 4.23 8.92 15.65
C ARG A 37 3.07 8.03 16.09
N GLU A 38 2.55 8.23 17.30
CA GLU A 38 1.39 7.50 17.80
C GLU A 38 0.12 7.83 17.00
N ASP A 39 -0.11 9.10 16.68
CA ASP A 39 -1.22 9.55 15.85
C ASP A 39 -1.14 8.98 14.43
N GLN A 40 0.04 9.01 13.81
CA GLN A 40 0.25 8.41 12.48
C GLN A 40 -0.06 6.91 12.50
N LYS A 41 0.37 6.20 13.54
CA LYS A 41 0.07 4.78 13.72
C LYS A 41 -1.43 4.55 13.86
N ALA A 42 -2.12 5.36 14.66
CA ALA A 42 -3.57 5.26 14.84
C ALA A 42 -4.33 5.49 13.53
N LEU A 43 -3.94 6.50 12.75
CA LEU A 43 -4.52 6.77 11.42
C LEU A 43 -4.34 5.60 10.45
N LEU A 44 -3.16 4.97 10.42
CA LEU A 44 -2.91 3.82 9.57
C LEU A 44 -3.76 2.61 9.97
N ILE A 45 -3.94 2.37 11.28
CA ILE A 45 -4.81 1.31 11.79
C ILE A 45 -6.27 1.57 11.41
N ALA A 46 -6.78 2.78 11.65
CA ALA A 46 -8.14 3.16 11.31
C ALA A 46 -8.42 2.96 9.81
N ARG A 47 -7.48 3.36 8.95
CA ARG A 47 -7.58 3.18 7.50
C ARG A 47 -7.59 1.70 7.10
N ALA A 48 -6.79 0.87 7.76
CA ALA A 48 -6.79 -0.58 7.52
C ALA A 48 -8.13 -1.21 7.90
N ASP A 49 -8.73 -0.78 9.02
CA ASP A 49 -10.03 -1.29 9.47
C ASP A 49 -11.19 -0.81 8.59
N ASP A 50 -11.14 0.43 8.08
CA ASP A 50 -12.06 0.91 7.04
C ASP A 50 -11.98 0.05 5.78
N PHE A 51 -10.77 -0.29 5.34
CA PHE A 51 -10.57 -1.14 4.16
C PHE A 51 -11.14 -2.55 4.38
N LYS A 52 -10.94 -3.14 5.57
CA LYS A 52 -11.56 -4.42 5.95
C LYS A 52 -13.08 -4.33 5.95
N LEU A 53 -13.65 -3.25 6.45
CA LEU A 53 -15.10 -3.04 6.47
C LEU A 53 -15.66 -2.92 5.04
N GLN A 54 -14.99 -2.16 4.18
CA GLN A 54 -15.33 -2.05 2.76
C GLN A 54 -15.28 -3.41 2.05
N GLN A 55 -14.22 -4.19 2.29
CA GLN A 55 -14.08 -5.55 1.75
C GLN A 55 -15.24 -6.45 2.20
N LYS A 56 -15.60 -6.42 3.50
CA LYS A 56 -16.71 -7.20 4.05
C LYS A 56 -18.05 -6.81 3.42
N ARG A 57 -18.30 -5.51 3.24
CA ARG A 57 -19.51 -5.00 2.57
C ARG A 57 -19.57 -5.45 1.10
N LEU A 58 -18.45 -5.40 0.40
CA LEU A 58 -18.36 -5.85 -0.99
C LEU A 58 -18.64 -7.35 -1.12
N ARG A 59 -18.07 -8.19 -0.25
CA ARG A 59 -18.34 -9.64 -0.22
C ARG A 59 -19.83 -9.93 -0.02
N LYS A 60 -20.46 -9.30 0.98
CA LYS A 60 -21.90 -9.44 1.22
C LYS A 60 -22.75 -9.05 0.00
N ARG A 61 -22.35 -8.00 -0.73
CA ARG A 61 -23.03 -7.58 -1.96
C ARG A 61 -22.88 -8.60 -3.08
N ILE A 62 -21.68 -9.18 -3.24
CA ILE A 62 -21.42 -10.22 -4.25
C ILE A 62 -22.23 -11.48 -3.92
N GLU A 63 -22.31 -11.87 -2.64
CA GLU A 63 -23.11 -13.02 -2.18
C GLU A 63 -24.62 -12.80 -2.39
N SER A 64 -25.13 -11.62 -2.04
CA SER A 64 -26.58 -11.34 -2.16
C SER A 64 -27.04 -11.07 -3.58
N ARG A 65 -26.18 -10.47 -4.41
CA ARG A 65 -26.44 -10.18 -5.81
C ARG A 65 -25.18 -10.48 -6.62
N PRO A 66 -24.98 -11.75 -7.02
CA PRO A 66 -23.84 -12.10 -7.84
C PRO A 66 -23.88 -11.29 -9.14
N PRO A 67 -22.72 -10.77 -9.57
CA PRO A 67 -22.66 -10.02 -10.82
C PRO A 67 -23.07 -10.94 -11.98
N LYS A 68 -23.92 -10.43 -12.88
CA LYS A 68 -24.31 -11.15 -14.09
C LYS A 68 -23.11 -11.46 -14.98
N LEU A 69 -22.13 -10.56 -14.99
CA LEU A 69 -20.87 -10.69 -15.72
C LEU A 69 -19.72 -10.53 -14.73
N SER A 70 -18.84 -11.53 -14.64
CA SER A 70 -17.63 -11.48 -13.83
C SER A 70 -16.45 -12.07 -14.59
N TRP A 71 -15.25 -11.93 -14.02
CA TRP A 71 -14.03 -12.53 -14.52
C TRP A 71 -13.47 -13.45 -13.45
N LEU A 72 -13.22 -14.70 -13.81
CA LEU A 72 -12.43 -15.64 -13.05
C LEU A 72 -10.97 -15.46 -13.46
N ILE A 73 -10.09 -15.36 -12.47
CA ILE A 73 -8.65 -15.18 -12.65
C ILE A 73 -7.99 -16.37 -11.96
N GLU A 74 -7.32 -17.19 -12.75
CA GLU A 74 -6.61 -18.38 -12.27
C GLU A 74 -5.11 -18.13 -12.44
N GLU A 75 -4.34 -18.34 -11.37
CA GLU A 75 -2.89 -18.15 -11.35
C GLU A 75 -2.21 -19.52 -11.30
N ASP A 76 -1.41 -19.83 -12.32
CA ASP A 76 -0.57 -21.01 -12.40
C ASP A 76 0.90 -20.59 -12.54
N GLY A 77 1.58 -20.54 -11.39
CA GLY A 77 2.96 -20.05 -11.29
C GLY A 77 3.09 -18.61 -11.77
N ASN A 78 3.64 -18.42 -12.97
CA ASN A 78 3.86 -17.10 -13.57
C ASN A 78 2.91 -16.79 -14.74
N HIS A 79 1.90 -17.65 -14.94
CA HIS A 79 0.87 -17.48 -15.95
C HIS A 79 -0.47 -17.22 -15.28
N ILE A 80 -1.28 -16.36 -15.91
CA ILE A 80 -2.62 -16.01 -15.48
C ILE A 80 -3.57 -16.36 -16.62
N GLN A 81 -4.59 -17.16 -16.29
CA GLN A 81 -5.69 -17.46 -17.18
C GLN A 81 -6.91 -16.63 -16.79
N LEU A 82 -7.52 -15.99 -17.78
CA LEU A 82 -8.71 -15.17 -17.60
C LEU A 82 -9.91 -15.89 -18.21
N THR A 83 -10.95 -16.10 -17.41
CA THR A 83 -12.20 -16.71 -17.88
C THR A 83 -13.35 -15.75 -17.60
N ARG A 84 -14.02 -15.30 -18.65
CA ARG A 84 -15.23 -14.49 -18.54
C ARG A 84 -16.38 -15.37 -18.10
N MET A 85 -17.08 -14.95 -17.05
CA MET A 85 -18.19 -15.67 -16.43
C MET A 85 -19.50 -14.90 -16.68
N HIS A 86 -20.58 -15.62 -16.99
CA HIS A 86 -21.93 -15.10 -17.06
C HIS A 86 -22.88 -15.92 -16.18
N ASN A 87 -23.51 -15.28 -15.18
CA ASN A 87 -24.36 -15.93 -14.18
C ASN A 87 -23.70 -17.17 -13.54
N GLY A 88 -22.40 -17.08 -13.20
CA GLY A 88 -21.63 -18.17 -12.60
C GLY A 88 -21.20 -19.29 -13.57
N LYS A 89 -21.53 -19.20 -14.86
CA LYS A 89 -21.09 -20.14 -15.89
C LYS A 89 -19.95 -19.55 -16.73
N PRO A 90 -18.93 -20.33 -17.12
CA PRO A 90 -17.90 -19.84 -18.03
C PRO A 90 -18.52 -19.53 -19.40
N LEU A 91 -18.21 -18.35 -19.92
CA LEU A 91 -18.63 -17.87 -21.24
C LEU A 91 -17.48 -17.96 -22.23
N ASP A 92 -16.33 -17.37 -21.89
CA ASP A 92 -15.13 -17.33 -22.73
C ASP A 92 -13.89 -17.56 -21.87
N ALA A 93 -13.06 -18.54 -22.21
CA ALA A 93 -11.73 -18.72 -21.62
C ALA A 93 -10.67 -18.15 -22.57
N TYR A 94 -9.77 -17.32 -22.05
CA TYR A 94 -8.66 -16.75 -22.79
C TYR A 94 -7.38 -17.56 -22.54
N PRO A 95 -6.42 -17.60 -23.50
CA PRO A 95 -5.16 -18.28 -23.29
C PRO A 95 -4.42 -17.76 -22.04
N PRO A 96 -3.72 -18.62 -21.28
CA PRO A 96 -2.87 -18.18 -20.20
C PRO A 96 -1.80 -17.21 -20.71
N VAL A 97 -1.60 -16.11 -20.00
CA VAL A 97 -0.57 -15.12 -20.32
C VAL A 97 0.36 -14.88 -19.15
N HIS A 98 1.59 -14.49 -19.43
CA HIS A 98 2.54 -14.14 -18.39
C HIS A 98 1.99 -13.02 -17.49
N ARG A 99 2.28 -13.09 -16.19
CA ARG A 99 1.77 -12.17 -15.16
C ARG A 99 1.92 -10.69 -15.51
N SER A 100 3.02 -10.31 -16.15
CA SER A 100 3.24 -8.92 -16.60
C SER A 100 2.21 -8.44 -17.62
N MET A 101 1.83 -9.29 -18.58
CA MET A 101 0.81 -9.01 -19.59
C MET A 101 -0.60 -9.04 -19.00
N ALA A 102 -0.86 -9.96 -18.07
CA ALA A 102 -2.14 -10.05 -17.39
C ALA A 102 -2.53 -8.74 -16.69
N GLY A 103 -1.57 -8.03 -16.10
CA GLY A 103 -1.80 -6.72 -15.49
C GLY A 103 -2.38 -5.69 -16.46
N VAL A 104 -1.89 -5.68 -17.71
CA VAL A 104 -2.40 -4.80 -18.79
C VAL A 104 -3.85 -5.17 -19.13
N TYR A 105 -4.14 -6.47 -19.25
CA TYR A 105 -5.48 -6.94 -19.59
C TYR A 105 -6.49 -6.67 -18.47
N LEU A 106 -6.10 -6.86 -17.21
CA LEU A 106 -6.98 -6.57 -16.06
C LEU A 106 -7.37 -5.09 -16.03
N GLN A 107 -6.43 -4.19 -16.30
CA GLN A 107 -6.73 -2.75 -16.37
C GLN A 107 -7.68 -2.42 -17.53
N ALA A 108 -7.49 -3.06 -18.69
CA ALA A 108 -8.37 -2.89 -19.85
C ALA A 108 -9.79 -3.43 -19.59
N ILE A 109 -9.90 -4.57 -18.89
CA ILE A 109 -11.18 -5.16 -18.48
C ILE A 109 -11.98 -4.23 -17.58
N VAL A 110 -11.32 -3.54 -16.63
CA VAL A 110 -11.98 -2.54 -15.76
C VAL A 110 -12.59 -1.41 -16.58
N GLN A 111 -12.03 -1.09 -17.74
CA GLN A 111 -12.54 -0.08 -18.67
C GLN A 111 -13.57 -0.62 -19.66
N GLY A 112 -13.90 -1.91 -19.61
CA GLY A 112 -14.89 -2.56 -20.47
C GLY A 112 -14.32 -3.21 -21.73
N PHE A 113 -13.00 -3.23 -21.90
CA PHE A 113 -12.35 -3.93 -23.02
C PHE A 113 -12.22 -5.43 -22.76
N HIS A 114 -12.00 -6.19 -23.83
CA HIS A 114 -11.79 -7.64 -23.78
C HIS A 114 -10.34 -7.95 -24.16
N PRO A 115 -9.68 -8.94 -23.51
CA PRO A 115 -8.37 -9.39 -23.93
C PRO A 115 -8.37 -9.90 -25.38
N PRO A 116 -7.23 -9.86 -26.09
CA PRO A 116 -7.13 -10.48 -27.40
C PRO A 116 -7.35 -12.00 -27.30
N ARG A 117 -8.20 -12.54 -28.18
CA ARG A 117 -8.53 -13.98 -28.21
C ARG A 117 -7.47 -14.83 -28.91
N VAL A 118 -6.64 -14.20 -29.75
CA VAL A 118 -5.63 -14.88 -30.56
C VAL A 118 -4.37 -14.01 -30.55
N LEU A 119 -3.27 -14.51 -29.97
CA LEU A 119 -1.93 -14.01 -30.27
C LEU A 119 -1.47 -14.72 -31.54
N THR A 120 -2.13 -14.47 -32.67
CA THR A 120 -1.59 -14.94 -33.96
C THR A 120 -0.40 -14.06 -34.27
N PRO A 121 0.80 -14.63 -34.50
CA PRO A 121 1.84 -13.90 -35.19
C PRO A 121 1.23 -13.37 -36.49
N ILE A 122 1.36 -12.07 -36.74
CA ILE A 122 1.07 -11.52 -38.05
C ILE A 122 2.07 -12.21 -38.99
N GLU A 123 1.59 -13.10 -39.87
CA GLU A 123 2.43 -13.61 -40.94
C GLU A 123 3.01 -12.39 -41.68
N PRO A 124 4.33 -12.29 -41.84
CA PRO A 124 4.91 -11.22 -42.63
C PRO A 124 4.31 -11.30 -44.05
N PRO A 125 4.10 -10.15 -44.72
CA PRO A 125 3.57 -10.15 -46.08
C PRO A 125 4.45 -11.05 -46.95
N ALA A 126 3.82 -11.98 -47.67
CA ALA A 126 4.52 -12.78 -48.66
C ALA A 126 5.13 -11.83 -49.70
N GLU A 127 6.46 -11.85 -49.82
CA GLU A 127 7.21 -11.18 -50.89
C GLU A 127 6.88 -11.78 -52.27
#